data_AF-A0A1F9E176-F1
#
_entry.id   AF-A0A1F9E176-F1
#
_cell.length_a   1.000
_cell.length_b   1.000
_cell.length_c   1.000
_cell.angle_alpha   90.00
_cell.angle_beta   90.00
_cell.angle_gamma   90.00
#
_symmetry.space_group_name_H-M   'P 1'
#
loop_
_entity.id
_entity.type
_entity.pdbx_description
1 polymer ?
#
loop_
_entity_poly.entity_id
_entity_poly.type
_entity_poly.pdbx_seq_one_letter_code
_entity_poly.pdbx_strand_id
1 'polypeptide(L)' 'MCKFCGHEKFLAEIEELLNDPDYEWAEDTLHGIAETVEGMEHCTPGQQAAIDNIVEAVQRRG' A
#
# COMPACT_ATOMS: atom_id res chain seq x y z
N MET A 1 -2.47 -8.90 20.77
CA MET A 1 -2.06 -7.61 20.21
C MET A 1 -1.90 -7.82 18.71
N CYS A 2 -2.71 -7.14 17.89
CA CYS A 2 -2.74 -7.41 16.46
C CYS A 2 -1.47 -6.88 15.79
N LYS A 3 -0.76 -7.74 15.03
CA LYS A 3 0.48 -7.36 14.33
C LYS A 3 0.26 -6.36 13.19
N PHE A 4 -1.00 -6.07 12.84
CA PHE A 4 -1.40 -5.16 11.77
C PHE A 4 -2.19 -3.94 12.26
N CYS A 5 -2.07 -3.61 13.55
CA CYS A 5 -2.52 -2.30 14.06
C CYS A 5 -1.64 -1.14 13.58
N GLY A 6 -0.52 -1.39 12.89
CA GLY A 6 0.33 -0.37 12.29
C GLY A 6 -0.22 0.25 10.99
N HIS A 7 -1.54 0.41 10.91
CA HIS A 7 -2.20 0.94 9.72
C HIS A 7 -1.72 2.35 9.35
N GLU A 8 -1.38 3.20 10.33
CA GLU A 8 -0.76 4.51 10.09
C GLU A 8 0.56 4.41 9.31
N LYS A 9 1.44 3.47 9.69
CA LYS A 9 2.70 3.23 8.98
C LYS A 9 2.45 2.70 7.57
N PHE A 10 1.48 1.81 7.44
CA PHE A 10 1.08 1.27 6.14
C PHE A 10 0.50 2.34 5.21
N LEU A 11 -0.31 3.27 5.74
CA LEU A 11 -0.84 4.40 4.97
C LEU A 11 0.28 5.36 4.55
N ALA A 12 1.25 5.62 5.43
CA ALA A 12 2.43 6.42 5.08
C ALA A 12 3.25 5.76 3.96
N GLU A 13 3.41 4.43 3.98
CA GLU A 13 4.05 3.71 2.88
C GLU A 13 3.28 3.88 1.56
N ILE A 14 1.94 3.80 1.57
CA ILE A 14 1.13 4.04 0.37
C ILE A 14 1.27 5.48 -0.13
N GLU A 15 1.31 6.47 0.78
CA GLU A 15 1.51 7.88 0.41
C GLU A 15 2.87 8.10 -0.27
N GLU A 16 3.94 7.45 0.21
CA GLU A 16 5.25 7.49 -0.46
C GLU A 16 5.17 6.92 -1.88
N LEU A 17 4.48 5.79 -2.08
CA LEU A 17 4.29 5.18 -3.40
C LEU A 17 3.47 6.06 -4.34
N LEU A 18 2.41 6.71 -3.85
CA LEU A 18 1.59 7.63 -4.64
C LEU A 18 2.35 8.88 -5.10
N ASN A 19 3.41 9.26 -4.40
CA ASN A 19 4.27 10.39 -4.77
C ASN A 19 5.38 10.02 -5.77
N ASP A 20 5.53 8.74 -6.13
CA ASP A 20 6.56 8.24 -7.02
C ASP A 20 5.98 7.88 -8.41
N PRO A 21 6.43 8.55 -9.50
CA PRO A 21 5.96 8.29 -10.86
C PRO A 21 6.08 6.84 -11.33
N ASP A 22 7.00 6.04 -10.79
CA ASP A 22 7.15 4.63 -11.16
C ASP A 22 5.91 3.78 -10.77
N TYR A 23 5.06 4.31 -9.90
CA TYR A 23 3.85 3.67 -9.39
C TYR A 23 2.54 4.26 -9.94
N GLU A 24 2.59 5.24 -10.85
CA GLU A 24 1.39 5.86 -11.47
C GLU A 24 0.44 4.80 -12.07
N TRP A 25 0.98 3.72 -12.63
CA TRP A 25 0.19 2.61 -13.18
C TRP A 25 -0.67 1.87 -12.13
N ALA A 26 -0.35 1.99 -10.85
CA ALA A 26 -1.01 1.32 -9.73
C ALA A 26 -1.84 2.28 -8.84
N GLU A 27 -1.92 3.57 -9.20
CA GLU A 27 -2.55 4.65 -8.41
C GLU A 27 -3.96 4.27 -7.91
N ASP A 28 -4.85 3.81 -8.80
CA ASP A 28 -6.21 3.39 -8.45
C ASP A 28 -6.22 2.28 -7.36
N THR A 29 -5.28 1.34 -7.44
CA THR A 29 -5.19 0.24 -6.48
C THR A 29 -4.66 0.73 -5.14
N LEU A 30 -3.64 1.60 -5.15
CA LEU A 30 -3.07 2.21 -3.97
C LEU A 30 -4.10 3.05 -3.20
N HIS A 31 -4.86 3.89 -3.89
CA HIS A 31 -5.95 4.67 -3.30
C HIS A 31 -7.06 3.79 -2.72
N GLY A 32 -7.54 2.80 -3.46
CA GLY A 32 -8.61 1.91 -2.96
C GLY A 32 -8.20 1.11 -1.72
N ILE A 33 -6.92 0.71 -1.64
CA ILE A 33 -6.37 0.08 -0.43
C ILE A 33 -6.31 1.08 0.72
N ALA A 34 -5.78 2.29 0.50
CA ALA A 34 -5.66 3.33 1.52
C ALA A 34 -7.03 3.70 2.13
N GLU A 35 -8.04 3.96 1.30
CA GLU A 35 -9.40 4.27 1.76
C GLU A 35 -9.99 3.15 2.63
N THR A 36 -9.78 1.89 2.22
CA THR A 36 -10.26 0.73 2.98
C THR A 36 -9.54 0.62 4.32
N VAL A 37 -8.21 0.81 4.34
CA VAL A 37 -7.42 0.71 5.57
C VAL A 37 -7.71 1.86 6.54
N GLU A 38 -7.90 3.07 6.04
CA GLU A 38 -8.29 4.24 6.84
C GLU A 38 -9.68 4.02 7.47
N GLY A 39 -10.67 3.58 6.69
CA GLY A 39 -12.02 3.32 7.19
C GLY A 39 -12.10 2.16 8.19
N MET A 40 -11.15 1.21 8.15
CA MET A 40 -11.09 0.06 9.06
C MET A 40 -10.12 0.25 10.23
N GLU A 41 -9.30 1.30 10.21
CA GLU A 41 -8.15 1.50 11.12
C GLU A 41 -7.26 0.24 11.21
N HIS A 42 -7.17 -0.51 10.12
CA HIS A 42 -6.56 -1.84 10.10
C HIS A 42 -6.09 -2.24 8.70
N CYS A 43 -4.85 -2.70 8.61
CA CYS A 43 -4.31 -3.32 7.41
C CYS A 43 -4.45 -4.86 7.50
N THR A 44 -4.91 -5.48 6.42
CA THR A 44 -4.97 -6.93 6.31
C THR A 44 -3.71 -7.49 5.64
N PRO A 45 -3.33 -8.75 5.89
CA PRO A 45 -2.20 -9.37 5.18
C PRO A 45 -2.37 -9.41 3.66
N GLY A 46 -3.61 -9.44 3.15
CA GLY A 46 -3.86 -9.36 1.71
C GLY A 46 -3.53 -7.99 1.12
N GLN A 47 -3.83 -6.92 1.85
CA GLN A 47 -3.46 -5.56 1.46
C GLN A 47 -1.95 -5.36 1.51
N GLN A 48 -1.27 -5.85 2.55
CA GLN A 48 0.19 -5.83 2.60
C GLN A 48 0.81 -6.56 1.41
N ALA A 49 0.35 -7.78 1.12
CA ALA A 49 0.85 -8.55 -0.01
C ALA A 49 0.60 -7.86 -1.36
N ALA A 50 -0.51 -7.12 -1.49
CA ALA A 50 -0.79 -6.34 -2.69
C ALA A 50 0.25 -5.21 -2.90
N ILE A 51 0.58 -4.48 -1.83
CA ILE A 51 1.62 -3.45 -1.85
C ILE A 51 2.99 -4.06 -2.17
N ASP A 52 3.36 -5.17 -1.51
CA ASP A 52 4.63 -5.86 -1.75
C ASP A 52 4.77 -6.28 -3.23
N ASN A 53 3.69 -6.80 -3.84
CA ASN A 53 3.67 -7.16 -5.26
C ASN A 53 3.85 -5.96 -6.19
N ILE A 54 3.26 -4.81 -5.85
CA ILE A 54 3.40 -3.57 -6.62
C ILE A 54 4.86 -3.09 -6.59
N VAL A 55 5.47 -3.07 -5.40
CA VAL A 55 6.89 -2.70 -5.22
C VAL A 55 7.82 -3.64 -5.98
N GLU A 56 7.61 -4.96 -5.86
CA GLU A 56 8.38 -5.93 -6.63
C GLU A 56 8.24 -5.75 -8.15
N ALA A 57 7.05 -5.37 -8.64
CA ALA A 57 6.82 -5.17 -10.06
C ALA A 57 7.66 -4.01 -10.63
N VAL A 58 7.85 -2.93 -9.86
CA VAL A 58 8.74 -1.81 -10.23
C VAL A 58 10.20 -2.25 -10.15
N GLN A 59 10.62 -2.92 -9.08
CA GLN A 59 11.99 -3.41 -8.92
C GLN A 59 12.45 -4.36 -10.03
N ARG A 60 11.53 -5.14 -10.62
CA ARG A 60 11.85 -6.03 -11.76
C ARG A 60 12.03 -5.29 -13.08
N ARG A 61 11.60 -4.02 -13.18
CA ARG A 61 11.74 -3.19 -14.38
C ARG A 61 13.05 -2.40 -14.41
N GLY A 62 13.62 -2.09 -13.25
CA GLY A 62 14.93 -1.42 -13.09
C GLY A 62 16.10 -2.39 -13.18
#